data_AF-A0A1R0ZZY4-F1
#
_entry.id   AF-A0A1R0ZZY4-F1
#
_cell.length_a   1.000
_cell.length_b   1.000
_cell.length_c   1.000
_cell.angle_alpha   90.00
_cell.angle_beta   90.00
_cell.angle_gamma   90.00
#
_symmetry.space_group_name_H-M   'P 1'
#
loop_
_entity.id
_entity.type
_entity.pdbx_description
1 polymer ?
#
loop_
_entity_poly.entity_id
_entity_poly.type
_entity_poly.pdbx_seq_one_letter_code
_entity_poly.pdbx_strand_id
1 'polypeptide(L)'
;MPAIILTVEEHLKKYIGDPKIIEKLMSYCNRHESIGEEIFPYLGEKENDLYFPNHILTKETFLRRIPFYFHRSQNNLDQLGELDHYVSGIFRESKYFEQSAEYIEQLFVTLEEMHYQHHLEVEQIFNYPINQTGLICQTEFLFQWSHYLKLIAPLHLHDKMPKHLITSYNDVLERSGLPPIIYPLEQHYNYDYISRDGQKFSVKGTFPCDDSGQPILRWIGIRIKNPVRVWANVNNRLKGELFIQTGPSTAIWGLNCWGEHEDGTDAWYPLQIGPQLMEFDNEELRRIRNREGYTQKEVADAIGSSVRSYQKWEAGETAPDSHNLLRLMNVLDIRDTKELTRFLDVDDVK
;
A
#
# COMPACT_ATOMS: atom_id res chain seq x y z
N MET A 1 -29.96 -9.32 -12.84
CA MET A 1 -29.66 -7.87 -12.87
C MET A 1 -30.97 -7.12 -13.04
N PRO A 2 -31.20 -5.97 -12.35
CA PRO A 2 -32.48 -5.29 -12.44
C PRO A 2 -32.64 -4.67 -13.83
N ALA A 3 -33.83 -4.85 -14.42
CA ALA A 3 -34.20 -4.19 -15.67
C ALA A 3 -34.22 -2.67 -15.46
N ILE A 4 -33.79 -1.91 -16.46
CA ILE A 4 -33.98 -0.45 -16.49
C ILE A 4 -35.50 -0.20 -16.44
N ILE A 5 -36.02 0.30 -15.32
CA ILE A 5 -37.47 0.52 -15.09
C ILE A 5 -37.94 1.82 -15.77
N LEU A 6 -37.00 2.68 -16.17
CA LEU A 6 -37.26 3.95 -16.85
C LEU A 6 -37.34 3.77 -18.37
N THR A 7 -38.14 4.60 -19.04
CA THR A 7 -38.01 4.76 -20.49
C THR A 7 -36.60 5.27 -20.83
N VAL A 8 -36.10 4.97 -22.04
CA VAL A 8 -34.77 5.44 -22.48
C VAL A 8 -34.64 6.95 -22.32
N GLU A 9 -35.69 7.70 -22.64
CA GLU A 9 -35.72 9.16 -22.51
C GLU A 9 -35.60 9.63 -21.06
N GLU A 10 -36.34 9.02 -20.12
CA GLU A 10 -36.24 9.34 -18.70
C GLU A 10 -34.87 9.01 -18.12
N HIS A 11 -34.27 7.90 -18.56
CA HIS A 11 -32.91 7.52 -18.17
C HIS A 11 -31.88 8.54 -18.66
N LEU A 12 -31.96 8.98 -19.92
CA LEU A 12 -31.05 10.00 -20.46
C LEU A 12 -31.22 11.35 -19.73
N LYS A 13 -32.46 11.80 -19.51
CA LYS A 13 -32.76 13.04 -18.78
C LYS A 13 -32.25 13.05 -17.34
N LYS A 14 -32.09 11.87 -16.72
CA LYS A 14 -31.53 11.76 -15.37
C LYS A 14 -30.06 12.14 -15.29
N TYR A 15 -29.26 11.85 -16.32
CA TYR A 15 -27.80 12.00 -16.28
C TYR A 15 -27.27 13.07 -17.22
N ILE A 16 -28.07 13.54 -18.18
CA ILE A 16 -27.65 14.50 -19.19
C ILE A 16 -28.49 15.76 -19.02
N GLY A 17 -27.82 16.88 -18.76
CA GLY A 17 -28.47 18.18 -18.60
C GLY A 17 -28.80 18.87 -19.93
N ASP A 18 -28.06 18.58 -21.01
CA ASP A 18 -28.24 19.23 -22.32
C ASP A 18 -29.34 18.53 -23.15
N PRO A 19 -30.49 19.19 -23.42
CA PRO A 19 -31.58 18.61 -24.20
C PRO A 19 -31.18 18.22 -25.63
N LYS A 20 -30.20 18.91 -26.25
CA LYS A 20 -29.74 18.61 -27.61
C LYS A 20 -28.97 17.30 -27.66
N ILE A 21 -28.16 17.03 -26.63
CA ILE A 21 -27.43 15.75 -26.52
C ILE A 21 -28.43 14.60 -26.35
N ILE A 22 -29.47 14.79 -25.53
CA ILE A 22 -30.54 13.79 -25.34
C ILE A 22 -31.25 13.50 -26.65
N GLU A 23 -31.66 14.52 -27.42
CA GLU A 23 -32.35 14.34 -28.70
C GLU A 23 -31.50 13.56 -29.71
N LYS A 24 -30.21 13.92 -29.83
CA LYS A 24 -29.25 13.21 -30.67
C LYS A 24 -29.08 11.76 -30.25
N LEU A 25 -28.88 11.49 -28.95
CA LEU A 25 -28.75 10.14 -28.40
C LEU A 25 -29.99 9.30 -28.67
N MET A 26 -31.19 9.84 -28.44
CA MET A 26 -32.45 9.16 -28.74
C MET A 26 -32.56 8.80 -30.22
N SER A 27 -32.23 9.75 -31.11
CA SER A 27 -32.24 9.53 -32.56
C SER A 27 -31.24 8.45 -32.99
N TYR A 28 -30.04 8.44 -32.40
CA TYR A 28 -29.01 7.46 -32.69
C TYR A 28 -29.40 6.07 -32.15
N CYS A 29 -29.72 5.95 -30.86
CA CYS A 29 -30.10 4.69 -30.23
C CYS A 29 -31.37 4.06 -30.83
N ASN A 30 -32.24 4.82 -31.51
CA ASN A 30 -33.39 4.27 -32.23
C ASN A 30 -33.04 3.66 -33.59
N ARG A 31 -31.93 4.06 -34.19
CA ARG A 31 -31.47 3.60 -35.51
C ARG A 31 -30.41 2.49 -35.45
N HIS A 32 -29.77 2.35 -34.30
CA HIS A 32 -28.61 1.47 -34.12
C HIS A 32 -28.83 0.49 -32.97
N GLU A 33 -28.70 -0.81 -33.24
CA GLU A 33 -28.67 -1.87 -32.22
C GLU A 33 -27.29 -2.00 -31.55
N SER A 34 -26.25 -1.63 -32.30
CA SER A 34 -24.86 -1.62 -31.90
C SER A 34 -24.33 -0.18 -31.94
N ILE A 35 -23.64 0.24 -30.89
CA ILE A 35 -23.15 1.60 -30.67
C ILE A 35 -21.62 1.56 -30.70
N GLY A 36 -20.99 2.28 -31.63
CA GLY A 36 -19.55 2.45 -31.65
C GLY A 36 -19.09 3.81 -31.12
N GLU A 37 -17.77 4.02 -31.10
CA GLU A 37 -17.13 5.24 -30.60
C GLU A 37 -17.52 6.50 -31.39
N GLU A 38 -17.97 6.34 -32.63
CA GLU A 38 -18.43 7.43 -33.50
C GLU A 38 -19.64 8.20 -32.94
N ILE A 39 -20.32 7.65 -31.93
CA ILE A 39 -21.39 8.34 -31.24
C ILE A 39 -20.90 9.62 -30.56
N PHE A 40 -19.69 9.65 -30.00
CA PHE A 40 -19.23 10.81 -29.23
C PHE A 40 -18.91 12.03 -30.12
N PRO A 41 -18.18 11.90 -31.24
CA PRO A 41 -18.08 12.96 -32.25
C PRO A 41 -19.44 13.45 -32.76
N TYR A 42 -20.42 12.55 -32.92
CA TYR A 42 -21.78 12.92 -33.33
C TYR A 42 -22.49 13.82 -32.29
N LEU A 43 -22.24 13.60 -31.00
CA LEU A 43 -22.75 14.43 -29.92
C LEU A 43 -22.03 15.78 -29.83
N GLY A 44 -20.80 15.87 -30.31
CA GLY A 44 -19.95 17.06 -30.27
C GLY A 44 -18.87 17.01 -29.18
N GLU A 45 -18.67 15.83 -28.58
CA GLU A 45 -17.54 15.55 -27.70
C GLU A 45 -16.28 15.31 -28.55
N LYS A 46 -15.10 15.67 -28.05
CA LYS A 46 -13.85 15.39 -28.76
C LYS A 46 -13.48 13.92 -28.56
N GLU A 47 -13.03 13.29 -29.64
CA GLU A 47 -12.63 11.87 -29.68
C GLU A 47 -11.52 11.52 -28.67
N ASN A 48 -10.64 12.48 -28.35
CA ASN A 48 -9.56 12.30 -27.39
C ASN A 48 -9.98 12.36 -25.92
N ASP A 49 -11.20 12.80 -25.61
CA ASP A 49 -11.64 13.08 -24.24
C ASP A 49 -12.49 11.93 -23.64
N LEU A 50 -12.76 10.86 -24.41
CA LEU A 50 -13.69 9.80 -24.00
C LEU A 50 -13.18 8.40 -24.36
N TYR A 51 -12.95 7.58 -23.34
CA TYR A 51 -12.56 6.17 -23.50
C TYR A 51 -13.77 5.26 -23.69
N PHE A 52 -13.77 4.50 -24.79
CA PHE A 52 -14.80 3.51 -25.11
C PHE A 52 -14.20 2.08 -25.10
N PRO A 53 -14.58 1.20 -24.17
CA PRO A 53 -13.86 -0.04 -23.86
C PRO A 53 -13.84 -1.09 -24.99
N ASN A 54 -14.64 -0.91 -26.03
CA ASN A 54 -14.73 -1.80 -27.18
C ASN A 54 -15.22 -0.96 -28.35
N HIS A 55 -14.71 -1.13 -29.57
CA HIS A 55 -15.18 -0.35 -30.73
C HIS A 55 -16.68 -0.47 -30.98
N ILE A 56 -17.37 -1.48 -30.40
CA ILE A 56 -18.81 -1.70 -30.54
C ILE A 56 -19.39 -2.23 -29.21
N LEU A 57 -20.42 -1.57 -28.69
CA LEU A 57 -21.25 -2.01 -27.57
C LEU A 57 -22.68 -2.31 -28.03
N THR A 58 -23.40 -3.15 -27.31
CA THR A 58 -24.86 -3.25 -27.49
C THR A 58 -25.52 -1.97 -27.00
N LYS A 59 -26.67 -1.60 -27.59
CA LYS A 59 -27.49 -0.48 -27.12
C LYS A 59 -27.77 -0.55 -25.62
N GLU A 60 -28.07 -1.73 -25.10
CA GLU A 60 -28.38 -1.92 -23.68
C GLU A 60 -27.17 -1.59 -22.78
N THR A 61 -25.99 -2.13 -23.10
CA THR A 61 -24.75 -1.86 -22.36
C THR A 61 -24.37 -0.38 -22.44
N PHE A 62 -24.49 0.24 -23.61
CA PHE A 62 -24.24 1.67 -23.76
C PHE A 62 -25.16 2.50 -22.86
N LEU A 63 -26.46 2.23 -22.87
CA LEU A 63 -27.43 2.93 -22.03
C LEU A 63 -27.13 2.77 -20.54
N ARG A 64 -26.71 1.58 -20.08
CA ARG A 64 -26.29 1.37 -18.68
C ARG A 64 -25.04 2.20 -18.31
N ARG A 65 -24.17 2.52 -19.26
CA ARG A 65 -22.91 3.26 -19.01
C ARG A 65 -23.02 4.78 -19.19
N ILE A 66 -24.14 5.29 -19.71
CA ILE A 66 -24.45 6.74 -19.80
C ILE A 66 -24.12 7.53 -18.52
N PRO A 67 -24.47 7.07 -17.30
CA PRO A 67 -24.18 7.82 -16.08
C PRO A 67 -22.70 8.16 -15.92
N PHE A 68 -21.81 7.28 -16.39
CA PHE A 68 -20.37 7.40 -16.21
C PHE A 68 -19.73 8.24 -17.33
N TYR A 69 -20.18 8.06 -18.58
CA TYR A 69 -19.68 8.82 -19.73
C TYR A 69 -19.98 10.32 -19.62
N PHE A 70 -21.13 10.68 -19.05
CA PHE A 70 -21.61 12.07 -18.97
C PHE A 70 -21.39 12.70 -17.60
N HIS A 71 -20.83 11.97 -16.63
CA HIS A 71 -20.41 12.59 -15.38
C HIS A 71 -19.25 13.55 -15.65
N ARG A 72 -19.38 14.76 -15.11
CA ARG A 72 -18.32 15.77 -15.10
C ARG A 72 -18.21 16.31 -13.69
N SER A 73 -16.97 16.53 -13.25
CA SER A 73 -16.68 17.22 -12.01
C SER A 73 -17.31 18.60 -12.02
N GLN A 74 -17.94 18.98 -10.93
CA GLN A 74 -18.21 20.39 -10.70
C GLN A 74 -16.84 21.02 -10.41
N ASN A 75 -16.51 22.19 -10.98
CA ASN A 75 -15.21 22.88 -10.85
C ASN A 75 -14.81 23.29 -9.40
N ASN A 76 -15.28 22.57 -8.39
CA ASN A 76 -14.87 22.65 -7.01
C ASN A 76 -13.67 21.70 -6.76
N LEU A 77 -12.69 22.17 -6.01
CA LEU A 77 -11.47 21.42 -5.68
C LEU A 77 -11.75 20.12 -4.89
N ASP A 78 -12.93 19.99 -4.29
CA ASP A 78 -13.33 18.84 -3.48
C ASP A 78 -14.03 17.72 -4.28
N GLN A 79 -14.33 17.93 -5.57
CA GLN A 79 -15.13 17.00 -6.39
C GLN A 79 -14.50 16.73 -7.76
N LEU A 80 -13.24 16.30 -7.76
CA LEU A 80 -12.44 16.15 -8.98
C LEU A 80 -12.71 14.87 -9.77
N GLY A 81 -13.43 13.89 -9.21
CA GLY A 81 -13.54 12.55 -9.77
C GLY A 81 -14.30 12.48 -11.09
N GLU A 82 -13.71 11.85 -12.10
CA GLU A 82 -14.31 11.61 -13.42
C GLU A 82 -13.81 10.28 -13.99
N LEU A 83 -14.51 9.75 -14.99
CA LEU A 83 -14.15 8.50 -15.65
C LEU A 83 -12.70 8.49 -16.17
N ASP A 84 -12.25 9.58 -16.80
CA ASP A 84 -10.91 9.69 -17.36
C ASP A 84 -9.81 9.51 -16.31
N HIS A 85 -10.02 9.97 -15.07
CA HIS A 85 -9.07 9.76 -14.00
C HIS A 85 -8.83 8.27 -13.74
N TYR A 86 -9.89 7.46 -13.70
CA TYR A 86 -9.80 6.02 -13.42
C TYR A 86 -9.31 5.23 -14.62
N VAL A 87 -9.65 5.65 -15.84
CA VAL A 87 -9.06 5.06 -17.04
C VAL A 87 -7.56 5.38 -17.14
N SER A 88 -7.17 6.62 -16.87
CA SER A 88 -5.76 7.03 -16.75
C SER A 88 -5.02 6.24 -15.67
N GLY A 89 -5.68 5.88 -14.56
CA GLY A 89 -5.12 4.98 -13.54
C GLY A 89 -4.74 3.61 -14.10
N ILE A 90 -5.55 3.06 -15.00
CA ILE A 90 -5.25 1.79 -15.67
C ILE A 90 -3.99 1.93 -16.54
N PHE A 91 -3.86 3.01 -17.31
CA PHE A 91 -2.68 3.21 -18.16
C PHE A 91 -1.40 3.55 -17.39
N ARG A 92 -1.51 4.07 -16.16
CA ARG A 92 -0.36 4.42 -15.32
C ARG A 92 0.32 3.20 -14.70
N GLU A 93 -0.43 2.14 -14.41
CA GLU A 93 0.14 0.95 -13.78
C GLU A 93 0.65 -0.02 -14.84
N SER A 94 1.95 -0.32 -14.79
CA SER A 94 2.62 -1.22 -15.76
C SER A 94 1.94 -2.59 -15.84
N LYS A 95 1.38 -3.09 -14.73
CA LYS A 95 0.70 -4.38 -14.64
C LYS A 95 -0.55 -4.49 -15.52
N TYR A 96 -1.12 -3.37 -15.95
CA TYR A 96 -2.32 -3.34 -16.78
C TYR A 96 -2.06 -3.05 -18.26
N PHE A 97 -0.85 -2.64 -18.64
CA PHE A 97 -0.60 -2.08 -19.96
C PHE A 97 -0.96 -3.03 -21.11
N GLU A 98 -0.56 -4.29 -21.01
CA GLU A 98 -0.82 -5.33 -22.02
C GLU A 98 -2.28 -5.80 -22.05
N GLN A 99 -3.04 -5.58 -20.98
CA GLN A 99 -4.44 -6.02 -20.80
C GLN A 99 -5.39 -4.84 -20.56
N SER A 100 -5.01 -3.64 -20.99
CA SER A 100 -5.72 -2.40 -20.64
C SER A 100 -7.20 -2.43 -21.03
N ALA A 101 -7.54 -3.02 -22.19
CA ALA A 101 -8.93 -3.20 -22.60
C ALA A 101 -9.76 -4.04 -21.62
N GLU A 102 -9.20 -5.13 -21.08
CA GLU A 102 -9.87 -6.01 -20.11
C GLU A 102 -10.11 -5.27 -18.79
N TYR A 103 -9.12 -4.51 -18.32
CA TYR A 103 -9.24 -3.72 -17.09
C TYR A 103 -10.20 -2.53 -17.23
N ILE A 104 -10.30 -1.92 -18.42
CA ILE A 104 -11.30 -0.88 -18.67
C ILE A 104 -12.70 -1.50 -18.65
N GLU A 105 -12.90 -2.66 -19.26
CA GLU A 105 -14.18 -3.38 -19.18
C GLU A 105 -14.50 -3.76 -17.72
N GLN A 106 -13.52 -4.25 -16.95
CA GLN A 106 -13.66 -4.50 -15.52
C GLN A 106 -14.05 -3.23 -14.73
N LEU A 107 -13.46 -2.07 -15.07
CA LEU A 107 -13.84 -0.78 -14.50
C LEU A 107 -15.32 -0.50 -14.77
N PHE A 108 -15.80 -0.62 -16.01
CA PHE A 108 -17.21 -0.38 -16.30
C PHE A 108 -18.14 -1.36 -15.59
N VAL A 109 -17.83 -2.65 -15.58
CA VAL A 109 -18.60 -3.65 -14.82
C VAL A 109 -18.65 -3.27 -13.34
N THR A 110 -17.53 -2.83 -12.78
CA THR A 110 -17.45 -2.37 -11.40
C THR A 110 -18.32 -1.14 -11.15
N LEU A 111 -18.26 -0.13 -12.03
CA LEU A 111 -19.09 1.07 -11.94
C LEU A 111 -20.59 0.72 -12.03
N GLU A 112 -20.97 -0.17 -12.95
CA GLU A 112 -22.34 -0.67 -13.11
C GLU A 112 -22.82 -1.37 -11.82
N GLU A 113 -22.02 -2.27 -11.24
CA GLU A 113 -22.35 -2.94 -9.98
C GLU A 113 -22.54 -1.96 -8.84
N MET A 114 -21.60 -1.02 -8.66
CA MET A 114 -21.66 -0.01 -7.60
C MET A 114 -22.88 0.90 -7.73
N HIS A 115 -23.18 1.36 -8.95
CA HIS A 115 -24.29 2.26 -9.18
C HIS A 115 -25.65 1.56 -9.10
N TYR A 116 -25.82 0.45 -9.81
CA TYR A 116 -27.13 -0.17 -9.98
C TYR A 116 -27.47 -1.21 -8.90
N GLN A 117 -26.48 -1.94 -8.38
CA GLN A 117 -26.71 -2.97 -7.35
C GLN A 117 -26.52 -2.39 -5.95
N HIS A 118 -25.47 -1.58 -5.75
CA HIS A 118 -25.21 -0.97 -4.45
C HIS A 118 -25.87 0.40 -4.28
N HIS A 119 -26.54 0.93 -5.30
CA HIS A 119 -27.28 2.20 -5.25
C HIS A 119 -26.40 3.38 -4.78
N LEU A 120 -25.13 3.40 -5.21
CA LEU A 120 -24.23 4.52 -4.98
C LEU A 120 -24.42 5.56 -6.07
N GLU A 121 -24.46 6.84 -5.71
CA GLU A 121 -24.52 7.92 -6.69
C GLU A 121 -23.20 8.01 -7.46
N VAL A 122 -23.27 8.36 -8.75
CA VAL A 122 -22.08 8.43 -9.62
C VAL A 122 -21.02 9.36 -9.05
N GLU A 123 -21.45 10.49 -8.50
CA GLU A 123 -20.58 11.45 -7.83
C GLU A 123 -19.86 10.84 -6.62
N GLN A 124 -20.55 10.01 -5.82
CA GLN A 124 -19.94 9.31 -4.69
C GLN A 124 -18.90 8.30 -5.16
N ILE A 125 -19.22 7.55 -6.23
CA ILE A 125 -18.33 6.53 -6.79
C ILE A 125 -17.00 7.16 -7.21
N PHE A 126 -17.04 8.28 -7.92
CA PHE A 126 -15.83 8.90 -8.44
C PHE A 126 -15.05 9.73 -7.42
N ASN A 127 -15.68 10.23 -6.36
CA ASN A 127 -14.99 11.08 -5.38
C ASN A 127 -14.55 10.35 -4.11
N TYR A 128 -15.19 9.24 -3.74
CA TYR A 128 -14.84 8.54 -2.51
C TYR A 128 -13.38 8.01 -2.49
N PRO A 129 -12.85 7.35 -3.54
CA PRO A 129 -11.43 6.97 -3.56
C PRO A 129 -10.47 8.16 -3.42
N ILE A 130 -10.81 9.30 -4.03
CA ILE A 130 -10.01 10.54 -3.94
C ILE A 130 -10.05 11.09 -2.52
N ASN A 131 -11.22 11.08 -1.88
CA ASN A 131 -11.37 11.52 -0.49
C ASN A 131 -10.55 10.67 0.47
N GLN A 132 -10.54 9.35 0.27
CA GLN A 132 -9.80 8.39 1.07
C GLN A 132 -8.28 8.53 0.90
N THR A 133 -7.79 8.75 -0.33
CA THR A 133 -6.35 8.68 -0.65
C THR A 133 -5.66 10.04 -0.79
N GLY A 134 -6.42 11.07 -1.14
CA GLY A 134 -5.95 12.40 -1.53
C GLY A 134 -5.41 12.48 -2.95
N LEU A 135 -5.59 11.43 -3.78
CA LEU A 135 -5.01 11.32 -5.11
C LEU A 135 -6.08 10.97 -6.15
N ILE A 136 -5.91 11.50 -7.36
CA ILE A 136 -6.63 11.04 -8.55
C ILE A 136 -6.00 9.74 -9.11
N CYS A 137 -6.68 9.11 -10.06
CA CYS A 137 -6.21 7.90 -10.75
C CYS A 137 -6.01 6.67 -9.84
N GLN A 138 -6.85 6.52 -8.80
CA GLN A 138 -6.75 5.43 -7.82
C GLN A 138 -7.68 4.25 -8.18
N THR A 139 -7.44 3.62 -9.33
CA THR A 139 -8.32 2.57 -9.86
C THR A 139 -8.29 1.28 -9.05
N GLU A 140 -7.11 0.86 -8.58
CA GLU A 140 -7.00 -0.28 -7.66
C GLU A 140 -7.81 -0.05 -6.38
N PHE A 141 -7.80 1.17 -5.83
CA PHE A 141 -8.58 1.51 -4.64
C PHE A 141 -10.09 1.41 -4.88
N LEU A 142 -10.55 1.77 -6.08
CA LEU A 142 -11.96 1.60 -6.49
C LEU A 142 -12.33 0.11 -6.60
N PHE A 143 -11.44 -0.74 -7.12
CA PHE A 143 -11.65 -2.19 -7.14
C PHE A 143 -11.69 -2.79 -5.73
N GLN A 144 -10.81 -2.36 -4.83
CA GLN A 144 -10.84 -2.76 -3.42
C GLN A 144 -12.17 -2.36 -2.75
N TRP A 145 -12.67 -1.15 -3.04
CA TRP A 145 -13.97 -0.73 -2.55
C TRP A 145 -15.13 -1.57 -3.09
N SER A 146 -15.13 -1.89 -4.39
CA SER A 146 -16.12 -2.81 -4.97
C SER A 146 -16.08 -4.19 -4.30
N HIS A 147 -14.88 -4.72 -4.06
CA HIS A 147 -14.74 -5.99 -3.34
C HIS A 147 -15.26 -5.91 -1.91
N TYR A 148 -14.95 -4.83 -1.18
CA TYR A 148 -15.52 -4.55 0.13
C TYR A 148 -17.06 -4.60 0.11
N LEU A 149 -17.69 -3.94 -0.87
CA LEU A 149 -19.16 -3.93 -1.01
C LEU A 149 -19.76 -5.34 -1.20
N LYS A 150 -19.02 -6.24 -1.86
CA LYS A 150 -19.41 -7.65 -2.02
C LYS A 150 -19.28 -8.42 -0.71
N LEU A 151 -18.24 -8.15 0.08
CA LEU A 151 -17.97 -8.86 1.33
C LEU A 151 -18.85 -8.40 2.50
N ILE A 152 -19.31 -7.15 2.53
CA ILE A 152 -20.20 -6.66 3.60
C ILE A 152 -21.61 -7.29 3.55
N ALA A 153 -22.09 -7.65 2.36
CA ALA A 153 -23.43 -8.20 2.16
C ALA A 153 -23.68 -9.52 2.92
N PRO A 154 -22.85 -10.58 2.80
CA PRO A 154 -23.02 -11.81 3.57
C PRO A 154 -22.76 -11.63 5.07
N LEU A 155 -22.00 -10.60 5.47
CA LEU A 155 -21.74 -10.26 6.87
C LEU A 155 -22.85 -9.42 7.51
N HIS A 156 -23.91 -9.10 6.77
CA HIS A 156 -25.00 -8.21 7.20
C HIS A 156 -24.52 -6.83 7.68
N LEU A 157 -23.42 -6.33 7.10
CA LEU A 157 -22.92 -4.98 7.32
C LEU A 157 -23.55 -4.03 6.28
N HIS A 158 -23.82 -2.80 6.71
CA HIS A 158 -24.60 -1.84 5.89
C HIS A 158 -23.84 -0.58 5.51
N ASP A 159 -22.69 -0.31 6.13
CA ASP A 159 -21.87 0.84 5.78
C ASP A 159 -21.18 0.61 4.44
N LYS A 160 -21.60 1.35 3.42
CA LYS A 160 -21.05 1.25 2.05
C LYS A 160 -19.88 2.21 1.83
N MET A 161 -19.72 3.21 2.69
CA MET A 161 -18.75 4.30 2.53
C MET A 161 -18.12 4.63 3.89
N PRO A 162 -17.42 3.66 4.50
CA PRO A 162 -16.81 3.86 5.81
C PRO A 162 -15.86 5.04 5.81
N LYS A 163 -15.74 5.72 6.96
CA LYS A 163 -14.83 6.87 7.10
C LYS A 163 -13.40 6.54 6.67
N HIS A 164 -12.92 5.34 7.02
CA HIS A 164 -11.61 4.82 6.64
C HIS A 164 -11.77 3.45 5.98
N LEU A 165 -11.83 3.43 4.66
CA LEU A 165 -12.01 2.19 3.90
C LEU A 165 -10.93 1.17 4.21
N ILE A 166 -9.66 1.61 4.30
CA ILE A 166 -8.53 0.71 4.55
C ILE A 166 -8.68 -0.10 5.85
N THR A 167 -9.21 0.53 6.91
CA THR A 167 -9.48 -0.14 8.18
C THR A 167 -10.65 -1.11 8.04
N SER A 168 -11.76 -0.63 7.45
CA SER A 168 -12.99 -1.42 7.34
C SER A 168 -12.85 -2.60 6.36
N TYR A 169 -12.05 -2.43 5.32
CA TYR A 169 -11.80 -3.45 4.33
C TYR A 169 -10.93 -4.57 4.89
N ASN A 170 -9.86 -4.26 5.62
CA ASN A 170 -9.09 -5.28 6.32
C ASN A 170 -9.90 -6.04 7.37
N ASP A 171 -10.75 -5.35 8.16
CA ASP A 171 -11.65 -6.03 9.11
C ASP A 171 -12.57 -7.02 8.40
N VAL A 172 -13.16 -6.61 7.26
CA VAL A 172 -14.05 -7.47 6.49
C VAL A 172 -13.31 -8.61 5.78
N LEU A 173 -12.09 -8.39 5.27
CA LEU A 173 -11.22 -9.45 4.74
C LEU A 173 -10.97 -10.52 5.81
N GLU A 174 -10.55 -10.12 7.01
CA GLU A 174 -10.29 -11.04 8.13
C GLU A 174 -11.56 -11.83 8.51
N ARG A 175 -12.71 -11.15 8.62
CA ARG A 175 -14.00 -11.80 8.93
C ARG A 175 -14.45 -12.78 7.84
N SER A 176 -14.05 -12.56 6.60
CA SER A 176 -14.28 -13.46 5.48
C SER A 176 -13.21 -14.53 5.31
N GLY A 177 -12.24 -14.64 6.22
CA GLY A 177 -11.15 -15.62 6.15
C GLY A 177 -10.13 -15.34 5.04
N LEU A 178 -10.10 -14.10 4.54
CA LEU A 178 -9.16 -13.63 3.52
C LEU A 178 -7.97 -12.91 4.20
N PRO A 179 -6.79 -12.92 3.56
CA PRO A 179 -5.63 -12.20 4.10
C PRO A 179 -5.90 -10.69 4.10
N PRO A 180 -5.54 -9.97 5.18
CA PRO A 180 -5.60 -8.52 5.19
C PRO A 180 -4.51 -7.92 4.30
N ILE A 181 -4.69 -6.65 3.91
CA ILE A 181 -3.63 -5.86 3.27
C ILE A 181 -2.63 -5.42 4.35
N ILE A 182 -1.35 -5.66 4.10
CA ILE A 182 -0.26 -5.16 4.94
C ILE A 182 0.25 -3.84 4.35
N TYR A 183 0.13 -2.76 5.12
CA TYR A 183 0.55 -1.43 4.70
C TYR A 183 2.07 -1.25 4.94
N PRO A 184 2.87 -1.04 3.89
CA PRO A 184 4.32 -0.93 4.01
C PRO A 184 4.73 0.38 4.70
N LEU A 185 5.96 0.38 5.23
CA LEU A 185 6.60 1.58 5.72
C LEU A 185 7.09 2.44 4.53
N GLU A 186 7.09 3.75 4.70
CA GLU A 186 7.62 4.70 3.74
C GLU A 186 9.06 5.09 4.09
N GLN A 187 9.91 5.13 3.07
CA GLN A 187 11.30 5.56 3.21
C GLN A 187 11.38 7.08 3.45
N HIS A 188 12.25 7.49 4.37
CA HIS A 188 12.61 8.89 4.60
C HIS A 188 13.58 9.39 3.52
N TYR A 189 13.75 10.71 3.39
CA TYR A 189 14.64 11.33 2.39
C TYR A 189 16.12 10.88 2.48
N ASN A 190 16.55 10.37 3.63
CA ASN A 190 17.90 9.86 3.86
C ASN A 190 18.06 8.37 3.54
N TYR A 191 17.11 7.76 2.82
CA TYR A 191 17.04 6.33 2.50
C TYR A 191 16.82 5.38 3.69
N ASP A 192 16.53 5.91 4.88
CA ASP A 192 16.22 5.13 6.07
C ASP A 192 14.70 4.99 6.25
N TYR A 193 14.25 3.95 6.95
CA TYR A 193 12.82 3.72 7.23
C TYR A 193 12.43 4.12 8.65
N ILE A 194 13.42 4.41 9.48
CA ILE A 194 13.22 4.73 10.89
C ILE A 194 14.05 5.96 11.27
N SER A 195 13.46 6.83 12.08
CA SER A 195 14.14 7.96 12.70
C SER A 195 14.16 7.79 14.22
N ARG A 196 15.19 8.33 14.87
CA ARG A 196 15.41 8.19 16.32
C ARG A 196 15.59 9.54 17.00
N ASP A 197 14.85 9.76 18.08
CA ASP A 197 15.02 10.83 19.05
C ASP A 197 15.10 10.23 20.46
N GLY A 198 16.32 10.02 20.95
CA GLY A 198 16.57 9.34 22.22
C GLY A 198 16.05 7.90 22.26
N GLN A 199 15.00 7.66 23.04
CA GLN A 199 14.31 6.36 23.15
C GLN A 199 12.99 6.31 22.37
N LYS A 200 12.67 7.37 21.62
CA LYS A 200 11.50 7.46 20.77
C LYS A 200 11.93 7.25 19.33
N PHE A 201 11.34 6.27 18.67
CA PHE A 201 11.53 6.00 17.26
C PHE A 201 10.27 6.37 16.49
N SER A 202 10.43 6.77 15.23
CA SER A 202 9.32 7.10 14.34
C SER A 202 9.53 6.49 12.97
N VAL A 203 8.47 5.93 12.40
CA VAL A 203 8.40 5.44 11.02
C VAL A 203 7.26 6.15 10.28
N LYS A 204 7.40 6.33 8.96
CA LYS A 204 6.38 6.95 8.12
C LYS A 204 5.57 5.93 7.33
N GLY A 205 4.34 6.28 6.97
CA GLY A 205 3.48 5.41 6.17
C GLY A 205 1.99 5.67 6.33
N THR A 206 1.22 4.67 5.92
CA THR A 206 -0.22 4.57 6.14
C THR A 206 -0.48 3.62 7.31
N PHE A 207 -1.12 4.11 8.37
CA PHE A 207 -1.30 3.37 9.62
C PHE A 207 -2.79 3.24 9.95
N PRO A 208 -3.41 2.12 9.59
CA PRO A 208 -4.76 1.79 10.03
C PRO A 208 -4.88 1.92 11.55
N CYS A 209 -5.91 2.63 12.01
CA CYS A 209 -6.21 2.81 13.43
C CYS A 209 -7.63 2.32 13.72
N ASP A 210 -7.85 1.88 14.95
CA ASP A 210 -9.19 1.59 15.47
C ASP A 210 -9.95 2.89 15.81
N ASP A 211 -11.20 2.75 16.26
CA ASP A 211 -12.07 3.89 16.60
C ASP A 211 -11.53 4.73 17.78
N SER A 212 -10.60 4.20 18.57
CA SER A 212 -9.92 4.93 19.65
C SER A 212 -8.64 5.65 19.18
N GLY A 213 -8.29 5.52 17.91
CA GLY A 213 -7.07 6.07 17.31
C GLY A 213 -5.83 5.24 17.62
N GLN A 214 -5.97 4.01 18.12
CA GLN A 214 -4.82 3.12 18.33
C GLN A 214 -4.44 2.42 17.03
N PRO A 215 -3.14 2.35 16.68
CA PRO A 215 -2.69 1.69 15.47
C PRO A 215 -2.91 0.18 15.52
N ILE A 216 -3.42 -0.39 14.44
CA ILE A 216 -3.67 -1.82 14.28
C ILE A 216 -2.42 -2.48 13.69
N LEU A 217 -1.47 -2.86 14.55
CA LEU A 217 -0.13 -3.30 14.14
C LEU A 217 -0.12 -4.51 13.21
N ARG A 218 -1.08 -5.43 13.33
CA ARG A 218 -1.16 -6.63 12.46
C ARG A 218 -1.41 -6.31 10.98
N TRP A 219 -1.79 -5.09 10.65
CA TRP A 219 -2.00 -4.63 9.27
C TRP A 219 -0.89 -3.73 8.78
N ILE A 220 0.17 -3.53 9.56
CA ILE A 220 1.28 -2.65 9.21
C ILE A 220 2.50 -3.54 9.00
N GLY A 221 3.34 -3.20 8.02
CA GLY A 221 4.62 -3.86 7.74
C GLY A 221 5.67 -3.59 8.81
N ILE A 222 5.28 -3.65 10.09
CA ILE A 222 6.14 -3.46 11.25
C ILE A 222 5.87 -4.54 12.29
N ARG A 223 6.95 -5.12 12.82
CA ARG A 223 6.90 -6.02 13.98
C ARG A 223 7.66 -5.39 15.12
N ILE A 224 7.09 -5.46 16.34
CA ILE A 224 7.67 -4.84 17.52
C ILE A 224 7.63 -5.82 18.69
N LYS A 225 8.80 -6.15 19.24
CA LYS A 225 8.96 -6.95 20.45
C LYS A 225 9.17 -6.03 21.65
N ASN A 226 8.41 -6.26 22.73
CA ASN A 226 8.51 -5.53 24.01
C ASN A 226 8.56 -3.99 23.89
N PRO A 227 7.63 -3.32 23.20
CA PRO A 227 7.58 -1.86 23.21
C PRO A 227 7.21 -1.33 24.60
N VAL A 228 7.78 -0.20 24.99
CA VAL A 228 7.30 0.55 26.18
C VAL A 228 5.94 1.18 25.87
N ARG A 229 5.79 1.73 24.66
CA ARG A 229 4.54 2.33 24.16
C ARG A 229 4.56 2.42 22.64
N VAL A 230 3.40 2.28 22.01
CA VAL A 230 3.19 2.52 20.58
C VAL A 230 2.01 3.45 20.39
N TRP A 231 2.10 4.42 19.48
CA TRP A 231 1.00 5.30 19.11
C TRP A 231 1.22 5.90 17.72
N ALA A 232 0.15 6.36 17.08
CA ALA A 232 0.23 7.00 15.76
C ALA A 232 -0.17 8.49 15.82
N ASN A 233 0.41 9.29 14.94
CA ASN A 233 -0.06 10.63 14.61
C ASN A 233 -0.34 10.68 13.11
N VAL A 234 -1.61 10.58 12.74
CA VAL A 234 -2.05 10.48 11.35
C VAL A 234 -3.10 11.52 11.02
N ASN A 235 -3.16 11.89 9.75
CA ASN A 235 -4.24 12.73 9.23
C ASN A 235 -5.54 11.94 9.03
N ASN A 236 -6.59 12.59 8.51
CA ASN A 236 -7.88 11.95 8.22
C ASN A 236 -7.83 10.83 7.16
N ARG A 237 -6.70 10.63 6.49
CA ARG A 237 -6.45 9.55 5.52
C ARG A 237 -5.54 8.47 6.08
N LEU A 238 -5.29 8.51 7.40
CA LEU A 238 -4.44 7.59 8.13
C LEU A 238 -2.97 7.58 7.66
N LYS A 239 -2.54 8.65 6.98
CA LYS A 239 -1.12 8.88 6.62
C LYS A 239 -0.45 9.74 7.67
N GLY A 240 0.77 9.38 8.06
CA GLY A 240 1.53 10.14 9.05
C GLY A 240 2.72 9.39 9.61
N GLU A 241 2.87 9.42 10.93
CA GLU A 241 3.98 8.81 11.65
C GLU A 241 3.47 7.85 12.74
N LEU A 242 4.09 6.67 12.82
CA LEU A 242 3.93 5.73 13.91
C LEU A 242 5.14 5.88 14.83
N PHE A 243 4.88 6.06 16.12
CA PHE A 243 5.89 6.24 17.15
C PHE A 243 6.00 5.02 18.04
N ILE A 244 7.25 4.65 18.35
CA ILE A 244 7.60 3.54 19.21
C ILE A 244 8.51 4.06 20.31
N GLN A 245 8.06 4.00 21.56
CA GLN A 245 8.93 4.19 22.71
C GLN A 245 9.62 2.85 23.02
N THR A 246 10.94 2.85 23.04
CA THR A 246 11.77 1.65 23.22
C THR A 246 12.38 1.58 24.61
N GLY A 247 12.54 0.38 25.14
CA GLY A 247 13.40 0.05 26.28
C GLY A 247 14.58 -0.85 25.87
N PRO A 248 15.40 -1.30 26.84
CA PRO A 248 16.60 -2.10 26.57
C PRO A 248 16.34 -3.45 25.87
N SER A 249 15.15 -4.01 26.01
CA SER A 249 14.72 -5.29 25.42
C SER A 249 13.72 -5.13 24.27
N THR A 250 13.59 -3.91 23.72
CA THR A 250 12.71 -3.67 22.57
C THR A 250 13.41 -3.98 21.26
N ALA A 251 12.73 -4.60 20.32
CA ALA A 251 13.21 -4.76 18.95
C ALA A 251 12.13 -4.44 17.93
N ILE A 252 12.54 -3.88 16.79
CA ILE A 252 11.69 -3.35 15.72
C ILE A 252 12.18 -3.91 14.39
N TRP A 253 11.27 -4.49 13.62
CA TRP A 253 11.51 -4.93 12.25
C TRP A 253 10.54 -4.28 11.28
N GLY A 254 11.01 -4.00 10.07
CA GLY A 254 10.21 -3.51 8.97
C GLY A 254 10.14 -4.53 7.85
N LEU A 255 8.95 -4.71 7.28
CA LEU A 255 8.71 -5.57 6.13
C LEU A 255 9.23 -4.89 4.86
N ASN A 256 10.00 -5.62 4.06
CA ASN A 256 10.51 -5.27 2.74
C ASN A 256 11.18 -3.88 2.64
N CYS A 257 11.70 -3.34 3.76
CA CYS A 257 12.31 -2.01 3.79
C CYS A 257 13.51 -1.90 2.84
N TRP A 258 14.23 -2.99 2.59
CA TRP A 258 15.37 -2.97 1.67
C TRP A 258 15.21 -3.99 0.53
N GLY A 259 13.96 -4.25 0.15
CA GLY A 259 13.59 -5.21 -0.89
C GLY A 259 13.04 -6.51 -0.32
N GLU A 260 12.71 -7.43 -1.22
CA GLU A 260 12.32 -8.80 -0.92
C GLU A 260 13.58 -9.69 -0.91
N HIS A 261 13.41 -10.95 -0.50
CA HIS A 261 14.43 -11.98 -0.73
C HIS A 261 14.67 -12.21 -2.24
N GLU A 262 15.81 -12.83 -2.60
CA GLU A 262 16.15 -13.10 -4.00
C GLU A 262 15.11 -13.97 -4.74
N ASP A 263 14.34 -14.77 -3.99
CA ASP A 263 13.25 -15.59 -4.50
C ASP A 263 11.89 -14.87 -4.57
N GLY A 264 11.85 -13.56 -4.26
CA GLY A 264 10.65 -12.73 -4.24
C GLY A 264 9.78 -12.90 -2.99
N THR A 265 10.27 -13.60 -1.96
CA THR A 265 9.53 -13.73 -0.70
C THR A 265 9.76 -12.54 0.23
N ASP A 266 8.78 -12.27 1.08
CA ASP A 266 8.81 -11.19 2.06
C ASP A 266 10.00 -11.30 3.03
N ALA A 267 10.74 -10.19 3.18
CA ALA A 267 11.90 -10.08 4.05
C ALA A 267 11.66 -9.11 5.21
N TRP A 268 11.94 -9.56 6.43
CA TRP A 268 11.85 -8.74 7.64
C TRP A 268 13.21 -8.24 8.07
N TYR A 269 13.40 -6.93 8.04
CA TYR A 269 14.70 -6.34 8.34
C TYR A 269 14.72 -5.69 9.72
N PRO A 270 15.79 -5.88 10.50
CA PRO A 270 15.94 -5.23 11.79
C PRO A 270 16.17 -3.73 11.61
N LEU A 271 15.20 -2.92 12.07
CA LEU A 271 15.31 -1.45 12.09
C LEU A 271 16.02 -0.97 13.35
N GLN A 272 15.70 -1.60 14.49
CA GLN A 272 16.31 -1.29 15.79
C GLN A 272 16.26 -2.53 16.68
N ILE A 273 17.41 -2.91 17.27
CA ILE A 273 17.49 -3.98 18.27
C ILE A 273 18.00 -3.40 19.59
N GLY A 274 17.32 -3.69 20.70
CA GLY A 274 17.69 -3.21 22.03
C GLY A 274 18.94 -3.91 22.57
N PRO A 275 19.74 -3.23 23.43
CA PRO A 275 21.01 -3.75 23.94
C PRO A 275 20.91 -5.06 24.73
N GLN A 276 19.74 -5.42 25.27
CA GLN A 276 19.54 -6.70 25.98
C GLN A 276 19.16 -7.86 25.04
N LEU A 277 18.94 -7.58 23.75
CA LEU A 277 18.60 -8.58 22.73
C LEU A 277 19.77 -8.82 21.77
N MET A 278 20.97 -8.41 22.15
CA MET A 278 22.14 -8.50 21.30
C MET A 278 23.36 -8.95 22.08
N GLU A 279 24.23 -9.70 21.44
CA GLU A 279 25.50 -10.12 21.99
C GLU A 279 26.59 -10.16 20.92
N PHE A 280 27.84 -10.32 21.37
CA PHE A 280 28.99 -10.40 20.49
C PHE A 280 28.99 -11.69 19.68
N ASP A 281 29.11 -11.58 18.35
CA ASP A 281 29.19 -12.74 17.44
C ASP A 281 30.65 -13.19 17.26
N ASN A 282 31.04 -14.23 18.00
CA ASN A 282 32.38 -14.80 17.89
C ASN A 282 32.64 -15.55 16.58
N GLU A 283 31.59 -16.12 15.97
CA GLU A 283 31.72 -16.83 14.71
C GLU A 283 31.95 -15.84 13.57
N GLU A 284 31.22 -14.73 13.58
CA GLU A 284 31.36 -13.70 12.56
C GLU A 284 32.69 -12.96 12.68
N LEU A 285 33.20 -12.70 13.89
CA LEU A 285 34.58 -12.22 14.08
C LEU A 285 35.59 -13.12 13.34
N ARG A 286 35.44 -14.44 13.50
CA ARG A 286 36.31 -15.42 12.82
C ARG A 286 36.13 -15.39 11.30
N ARG A 287 34.90 -15.27 10.80
CA ARG A 287 34.62 -15.18 9.35
C ARG A 287 35.25 -13.93 8.74
N ILE A 288 35.04 -12.77 9.37
CA ILE A 288 35.63 -11.49 8.95
C ILE A 288 37.15 -11.59 8.95
N ARG A 289 37.79 -12.08 10.03
CA ARG A 289 39.26 -12.25 10.05
C ARG A 289 39.74 -13.10 8.87
N ASN A 290 39.07 -14.23 8.60
CA ASN A 290 39.44 -15.10 7.49
C ASN A 290 39.27 -14.42 6.13
N ARG A 291 38.20 -13.63 5.94
CA ARG A 291 37.96 -12.84 4.73
C ARG A 291 39.07 -11.83 4.47
N GLU A 292 39.53 -11.16 5.52
CA GLU A 292 40.64 -10.19 5.47
C GLU A 292 42.03 -10.86 5.40
N GLY A 293 42.11 -12.19 5.46
CA GLY A 293 43.36 -12.95 5.26
C GLY A 293 44.34 -12.93 6.44
N TYR A 294 43.93 -12.44 7.61
CA TYR A 294 44.80 -12.38 8.79
C TYR A 294 44.80 -13.69 9.59
N THR A 295 45.93 -14.01 10.22
CA THR A 295 46.01 -15.00 11.29
C THR A 295 45.57 -14.40 12.64
N GLN A 296 45.17 -15.25 13.58
CA GLN A 296 44.82 -14.81 14.95
C GLN A 296 45.96 -14.04 15.63
N LYS A 297 47.22 -14.41 15.35
CA LYS A 297 48.39 -13.75 15.90
C LYS A 297 48.57 -12.34 15.31
N GLU A 298 48.44 -12.20 14.00
CA GLU A 298 48.59 -10.90 13.33
C GLU A 298 47.54 -9.90 13.81
N VAL A 299 46.27 -10.32 13.97
CA VAL A 299 45.24 -9.43 14.53
C VAL A 299 45.56 -9.07 15.98
N ALA A 300 45.95 -10.04 16.82
CA ALA A 300 46.29 -9.77 18.21
C ALA A 300 47.47 -8.77 18.34
N ASP A 301 48.51 -8.96 17.53
CA ASP A 301 49.68 -8.07 17.49
C ASP A 301 49.26 -6.67 17.00
N ALA A 302 48.40 -6.57 15.97
CA ALA A 302 47.93 -5.30 15.40
C ALA A 302 47.07 -4.49 16.38
N ILE A 303 46.20 -5.14 17.16
CA ILE A 303 45.35 -4.47 18.15
C ILE A 303 46.04 -4.32 19.51
N GLY A 304 47.28 -4.81 19.67
CA GLY A 304 48.01 -4.79 20.93
C GLY A 304 47.36 -5.62 22.05
N SER A 305 46.76 -6.76 21.70
CA SER A 305 46.19 -7.74 22.63
C SER A 305 47.06 -9.00 22.68
N SER A 306 46.83 -9.87 23.67
CA SER A 306 47.49 -11.18 23.69
C SER A 306 46.82 -12.13 22.72
N VAL A 307 47.61 -12.98 22.04
CA VAL A 307 47.08 -14.04 21.16
C VAL A 307 46.05 -14.92 21.89
N ARG A 308 46.30 -15.20 23.18
CA ARG A 308 45.39 -15.97 24.03
C ARG A 308 44.05 -15.27 24.25
N SER A 309 44.05 -13.97 24.47
CA SER A 309 42.82 -13.19 24.62
C SER A 309 42.00 -13.21 23.33
N TYR A 310 42.65 -12.99 22.20
CA TYR A 310 41.99 -13.04 20.89
C TYR A 310 41.41 -14.43 20.58
N GLN A 311 42.14 -15.50 20.89
CA GLN A 311 41.67 -16.88 20.76
C GLN A 311 40.39 -17.15 21.55
N LYS A 312 40.31 -16.63 22.79
CA LYS A 312 39.11 -16.76 23.63
C LYS A 312 37.91 -16.02 23.06
N TRP A 313 38.12 -14.89 22.37
CA TRP A 313 37.05 -14.18 21.71
C TRP A 313 36.45 -15.00 20.58
N GLU A 314 37.26 -15.52 19.64
CA GLU A 314 36.75 -16.37 18.56
C GLU A 314 36.17 -17.70 19.05
N ALA A 315 36.62 -18.20 20.20
CA ALA A 315 36.09 -19.41 20.84
C ALA A 315 34.76 -19.16 21.59
N GLY A 316 34.33 -17.90 21.75
CA GLY A 316 33.13 -17.55 22.51
C GLY A 316 33.29 -17.67 24.03
N GLU A 317 34.51 -17.81 24.55
CA GLU A 317 34.77 -17.90 26.00
C GLU A 317 34.64 -16.53 26.70
N THR A 318 34.96 -15.45 25.98
CA THR A 318 34.90 -14.06 26.46
C THR A 318 34.59 -13.13 25.29
N ALA A 319 34.17 -11.90 25.55
CA ALA A 319 34.00 -10.86 24.52
C ALA A 319 35.09 -9.77 24.65
N PRO A 320 35.44 -9.07 23.56
CA PRO A 320 36.31 -7.90 23.64
C PRO A 320 35.63 -6.76 24.42
N ASP A 321 36.42 -5.97 25.14
CA ASP A 321 35.95 -4.71 25.69
C ASP A 321 35.81 -3.63 24.61
N SER A 322 35.23 -2.48 24.96
CA SER A 322 35.01 -1.37 24.01
C SER A 322 36.29 -0.89 23.32
N HIS A 323 37.42 -0.92 24.02
CA HIS A 323 38.71 -0.47 23.50
C HIS A 323 39.27 -1.43 22.45
N ASN A 324 39.22 -2.74 22.73
CA ASN A 324 39.64 -3.75 21.77
C ASN A 324 38.66 -3.87 20.61
N LEU A 325 37.35 -3.70 20.84
CA LEU A 325 36.35 -3.68 19.77
C LEU A 325 36.64 -2.54 18.77
N LEU A 326 36.92 -1.33 19.25
CA LEU A 326 37.29 -0.19 18.39
C LEU A 326 38.52 -0.50 17.53
N ARG A 327 39.53 -1.17 18.11
CA ARG A 327 40.74 -1.56 17.37
C ARG A 327 40.48 -2.67 16.36
N LEU A 328 39.68 -3.67 16.72
CA LEU A 328 39.25 -4.74 15.82
C LEU A 328 38.51 -4.17 14.62
N MET A 329 37.59 -3.23 14.84
CA MET A 329 36.83 -2.61 13.76
C MET A 329 37.73 -1.91 12.75
N ASN A 330 38.79 -1.25 13.21
CA ASN A 330 39.75 -0.59 12.33
C ASN A 330 40.63 -1.59 11.56
N VAL A 331 41.17 -2.61 12.23
CA VAL A 331 42.06 -3.61 11.60
C VAL A 331 41.33 -4.51 10.59
N LEU A 332 40.05 -4.79 10.82
CA LEU A 332 39.27 -5.76 10.05
C LEU A 332 38.23 -5.12 9.08
N ASP A 333 38.34 -3.82 8.80
CA ASP A 333 37.39 -3.02 7.99
C ASP A 333 35.91 -3.26 8.36
N ILE A 334 35.61 -3.24 9.66
CA ILE A 334 34.24 -3.38 10.17
C ILE A 334 33.68 -1.98 10.36
N ARG A 335 32.64 -1.65 9.62
CA ARG A 335 32.11 -0.28 9.54
C ARG A 335 30.94 -0.06 10.48
N ASP A 336 30.23 -1.11 10.82
CA ASP A 336 29.13 -1.09 11.78
C ASP A 336 29.30 -2.19 12.84
N THR A 337 29.13 -1.83 14.10
CA THR A 337 29.06 -2.80 15.21
C THR A 337 28.03 -3.91 15.00
N LYS A 338 26.99 -3.67 14.21
CA LYS A 338 25.99 -4.68 13.82
C LYS A 338 26.60 -5.87 13.10
N GLU A 339 27.73 -5.70 12.40
CA GLU A 339 28.44 -6.82 11.74
C GLU A 339 29.03 -7.82 12.74
N LEU A 340 29.27 -7.41 13.99
CA LEU A 340 29.78 -8.28 15.06
C LEU A 340 28.71 -8.59 16.10
N THR A 341 27.44 -8.44 15.73
CA THR A 341 26.32 -8.56 16.65
C THR A 341 25.43 -9.72 16.23
N ARG A 342 25.23 -10.68 17.15
CA ARG A 342 24.20 -11.70 17.03
C ARG A 342 22.96 -11.27 17.80
N PHE A 343 21.79 -11.48 17.23
CA PHE A 343 20.51 -11.19 17.89
C PHE A 343 20.03 -12.39 18.70
N LEU A 344 19.59 -12.11 19.92
CA LEU A 344 19.04 -13.09 20.85
C LEU A 344 17.52 -13.06 20.81
N ASP A 345 16.90 -14.24 20.88
CA ASP A 345 15.45 -14.36 21.10
C ASP A 345 14.63 -13.55 20.09
N VAL A 346 14.95 -13.73 18.80
CA VAL A 346 14.28 -13.02 17.68
C VAL A 346 13.44 -13.94 16.80
N ASP A 347 13.37 -15.23 17.12
CA ASP A 347 12.60 -16.25 16.38
C ASP A 347 11.08 -16.19 16.64
N ASP A 348 10.66 -15.50 17.70
CA ASP A 348 9.26 -15.43 18.14
C ASP A 348 8.42 -14.33 17.46
N VAL A 349 9.02 -13.57 16.55
CA VAL A 349 8.36 -12.43 15.92
C VAL A 349 7.56 -12.91 14.72
N LYS A 350 6.41 -13.52 14.98
CA LYS A 350 5.41 -13.91 13.97
C LYS A 350 4.62 -12.72 13.44
#